data_AF-A0A8T3WNQ5-F1
#
_entry.id   AF-A0A8T3WNQ5-F1
#
_cell.length_a   1.000
_cell.length_b   1.000
_cell.length_c   1.000
_cell.angle_alpha   90.00
_cell.angle_beta   90.00
_cell.angle_gamma   90.00
#
_symmetry.space_group_name_H-M   'P 1'
#
loop_
_entity.id
_entity.type
_entity.pdbx_description
1 polymer ?
#
loop_
_entity_poly.entity_id
_entity_poly.type
_entity_poly.pdbx_seq_one_letter_code
_entity_poly.pdbx_strand_id
1 'polypeptide(L)'
;MVVHILLTILDVLTAFILVSHAIFGWFSPELILYNAIYLIAKGALFALKDFASKVDILVGIYMIAVSFDIFSSTALTIIVSVWLAQKMLLILFNSISKIFF
;
A
#
# COMPACT_ATOMS: atom_id res chain seq x y z
N MET A 1 9.60 -18.41 9.73
CA MET A 1 8.17 -18.67 9.44
C MET A 1 7.27 -17.58 10.02
N VAL A 2 7.30 -17.32 11.33
CA VAL A 2 6.42 -16.33 12.01
C VAL A 2 6.58 -14.90 11.46
N VAL A 3 7.81 -14.42 11.27
CA VAL A 3 8.09 -13.07 10.75
C VAL A 3 7.51 -12.83 9.35
N HIS A 4 7.53 -13.86 8.49
CA HIS A 4 6.97 -13.77 7.14
C HIS A 4 5.45 -13.61 7.15
N ILE A 5 4.76 -14.36 8.01
CA ILE A 5 3.30 -14.30 8.13
C ILE A 5 2.87 -12.93 8.66
N LEU A 6 3.59 -12.40 9.65
CA LEU A 6 3.31 -11.09 10.22
C LEU A 6 3.43 -9.96 9.18
N LEU A 7 4.51 -9.98 8.39
CA LEU A 7 4.73 -9.00 7.31
C LEU A 7 3.63 -9.08 6.25
N THR A 8 3.23 -10.28 5.85
CA THR A 8 2.13 -10.48 4.90
C THR A 8 0.82 -9.89 5.40
N ILE A 9 0.46 -10.12 6.67
CA ILE A 9 -0.77 -9.58 7.26
C ILE A 9 -0.72 -8.04 7.27
N LEU A 10 0.42 -7.46 7.69
CA LEU A 10 0.61 -6.02 7.67
C LEU A 10 0.47 -5.45 6.26
N ASP A 11 1.02 -6.11 5.25
CA ASP A 11 0.91 -5.66 3.86
C ASP A 11 -0.52 -5.66 3.33
N VAL A 12 -1.29 -6.71 3.66
CA VAL A 12 -2.70 -6.81 3.27
C VAL A 12 -3.51 -5.72 3.96
N LEU A 13 -3.29 -5.51 5.27
CA LEU A 13 -3.98 -4.46 6.03
C LEU A 13 -3.64 -3.06 5.51
N THR A 14 -2.36 -2.79 5.26
CA THR A 14 -1.91 -1.52 4.68
C THR A 14 -2.53 -1.29 3.31
N ALA A 15 -2.50 -2.29 2.43
CA ALA A 15 -3.11 -2.16 1.11
C ALA A 15 -4.62 -1.94 1.22
N PHE A 16 -5.32 -2.67 2.08
CA PHE A 16 -6.76 -2.51 2.29
C PHE A 16 -7.13 -1.11 2.80
N ILE A 17 -6.41 -0.59 3.81
CA ILE A 17 -6.67 0.74 4.37
C ILE A 17 -6.44 1.82 3.32
N LEU A 18 -5.32 1.76 2.60
CA LEU A 18 -4.98 2.77 1.59
C LEU A 18 -5.92 2.71 0.37
N VAL A 19 -6.33 1.52 -0.09
CA VAL A 19 -7.33 1.36 -1.17
C VAL A 19 -8.69 1.92 -0.73
N SER A 20 -9.14 1.55 0.46
CA SER A 20 -10.45 1.99 0.97
C SER A 20 -10.52 3.50 1.13
N HIS A 21 -9.43 4.12 1.58
CA HIS A 21 -9.32 5.58 1.62
C HIS A 21 -9.33 6.20 0.22
N ALA A 22 -8.53 5.67 -0.69
CA ALA A 22 -8.43 6.20 -2.03
C ALA A 22 -9.77 6.09 -2.82
N ILE A 23 -10.56 5.04 -2.61
CA ILE A 23 -11.85 4.85 -3.29
C ILE A 23 -13.00 5.56 -2.57
N PHE A 24 -13.11 5.39 -1.25
CA PHE A 24 -14.30 5.78 -0.48
C PHE A 24 -14.06 6.95 0.47
N GLY A 25 -12.82 7.44 0.61
CA GLY A 25 -12.46 8.46 1.60
C GLY A 25 -12.57 7.97 3.05
N TRP A 26 -12.57 6.65 3.27
CA TRP A 26 -12.70 6.06 4.60
C TRP A 26 -11.40 6.15 5.40
N PHE A 27 -11.51 6.02 6.72
CA PHE A 27 -10.43 6.10 7.72
C PHE A 27 -9.90 7.51 8.02
N SER A 28 -9.38 7.67 9.24
CA SER A 28 -8.84 8.93 9.70
C SER A 28 -7.46 9.21 9.05
N PRO A 29 -7.10 10.49 8.82
CA PRO A 29 -5.83 10.86 8.19
C PRO A 29 -4.59 10.26 8.87
N GLU A 30 -4.60 10.11 10.19
CA GLU A 30 -3.48 9.55 10.95
C GLU A 30 -3.23 8.09 10.59
N LEU A 31 -4.30 7.32 10.35
CA LEU A 31 -4.20 5.92 9.94
C LEU A 31 -3.64 5.81 8.52
N ILE A 32 -4.01 6.73 7.64
CA ILE A 32 -3.48 6.80 6.27
C ILE A 32 -2.01 7.13 6.28
N LEU A 33 -1.63 8.15 7.05
CA LEU A 33 -0.24 8.58 7.21
C LEU A 33 0.64 7.42 7.69
N TYR A 34 0.22 6.70 8.73
CA TYR A 34 0.97 5.56 9.25
C TYR A 34 1.18 4.46 8.18
N ASN A 35 0.12 4.10 7.46
CA ASN A 35 0.18 3.07 6.43
C ASN A 35 0.98 3.52 5.19
N ALA A 36 0.90 4.80 4.84
CA ALA A 36 1.69 5.38 3.76
C ALA A 36 3.20 5.39 4.10
N ILE A 37 3.56 5.74 5.35
CA ILE A 37 4.95 5.65 5.83
C ILE A 37 5.44 4.20 5.83
N TYR A 38 4.62 3.25 6.29
CA TYR A 38 4.96 1.83 6.22
C TYR A 38 5.22 1.38 4.77
N LEU A 39 4.37 1.79 3.83
CA LEU A 39 4.53 1.48 2.40
C LEU A 39 5.84 2.06 1.84
N ILE A 40 6.17 3.30 2.19
CA ILE A 40 7.45 3.95 1.79
C ILE A 40 8.63 3.20 2.38
N ALA A 41 8.62 2.93 3.69
CA ALA A 41 9.72 2.28 4.38
C ALA A 41 9.99 0.90 3.76
N LYS A 42 8.93 0.13 3.49
CA LYS A 42 9.05 -1.15 2.83
C LYS A 42 9.54 -1.02 1.39
N GLY A 43 8.99 -0.09 0.62
CA GLY A 43 9.43 0.19 -0.75
C GLY A 43 10.91 0.58 -0.79
N ALA A 44 11.38 1.42 0.14
CA ALA A 44 12.77 1.84 0.23
C ALA A 44 13.76 0.68 0.43
N LEU A 45 13.36 -0.37 1.16
CA LEU A 45 14.19 -1.56 1.35
C LEU A 45 14.48 -2.31 0.04
N PHE A 46 13.59 -2.20 -0.95
CA PHE A 46 13.65 -2.98 -2.19
C PHE A 46 13.78 -2.12 -3.45
N ALA A 47 13.65 -0.79 -3.37
CA ALA A 47 13.63 0.13 -4.50
C ALA A 47 14.84 0.07 -5.44
N LEU A 48 16.01 -0.37 -4.96
CA LEU A 48 17.18 -0.57 -5.82
C LEU A 48 17.05 -1.81 -6.72
N LYS A 49 16.21 -2.78 -6.34
CA LYS A 49 16.08 -4.09 -6.97
C LYS A 49 14.87 -4.17 -7.90
N ASP A 50 13.76 -3.51 -7.58
CA ASP A 50 12.52 -3.65 -8.35
C ASP A 50 11.77 -2.34 -8.58
N PHE A 51 11.16 -2.23 -9.76
CA PHE A 51 10.36 -1.07 -10.15
C PHE A 51 9.10 -0.93 -9.28
N ALA A 52 8.49 -2.04 -8.87
CA ALA A 52 7.28 -2.01 -8.05
C ALA A 52 7.52 -1.30 -6.71
N SER A 53 8.65 -1.54 -6.06
CA SER A 53 9.04 -0.85 -4.83
C SER A 53 9.33 0.64 -5.02
N LYS A 54 9.78 1.07 -6.19
CA LYS A 54 9.89 2.51 -6.51
C LYS A 54 8.51 3.15 -6.62
N VAL A 55 7.56 2.46 -7.27
CA VAL A 55 6.18 2.93 -7.37
C VAL A 55 5.52 2.96 -5.99
N ASP A 56 5.80 1.99 -5.11
CA ASP A 56 5.30 1.99 -3.72
C ASP A 56 5.71 3.24 -2.94
N ILE A 57 6.95 3.70 -3.11
CA ILE A 57 7.42 4.94 -2.50
C ILE A 57 6.62 6.12 -3.04
N LEU A 58 6.44 6.21 -4.36
CA LEU A 58 5.68 7.31 -4.98
C LEU A 58 4.21 7.31 -4.53
N VAL A 59 3.58 6.14 -4.48
CA VAL A 59 2.22 5.95 -3.98
C VAL A 59 2.12 6.35 -2.51
N GLY A 60 3.08 5.94 -1.69
CA GLY A 60 3.10 6.34 -0.28
C GLY A 60 3.26 7.86 -0.12
N ILE A 61 4.16 8.50 -0.87
CA ILE A 61 4.33 9.97 -0.86
C ILE A 61 3.01 10.66 -1.25
N TYR A 62 2.32 10.16 -2.27
CA TYR A 62 1.01 10.68 -2.66
C TYR A 62 -0.02 10.55 -1.53
N MET A 63 -0.11 9.37 -0.90
CA MET A 63 -1.05 9.14 0.21
C MET A 63 -0.73 10.01 1.43
N ILE A 64 0.54 10.34 1.67
CA ILE A 64 0.93 11.34 2.68
C ILE A 64 0.38 12.72 2.31
N ALA A 65 0.57 13.16 1.07
CA ALA A 65 0.05 14.45 0.60
C ALA A 65 -1.48 14.53 0.68
N VAL A 66 -2.17 13.43 0.39
CA VAL A 66 -3.62 13.29 0.57
C VAL A 66 -4.00 13.36 2.05
N SER A 67 -3.26 12.69 2.95
CA SER A 67 -3.57 12.68 4.38
C SER A 67 -3.44 14.05 5.04
N PHE A 68 -2.61 14.94 4.52
CA PHE A 68 -2.48 16.31 5.02
C PHE A 68 -3.40 17.31 4.32
N ASP A 69 -4.32 16.84 3.46
CA ASP A 69 -5.16 17.68 2.59
C ASP A 69 -4.35 18.68 1.73
N ILE A 70 -3.06 18.39 1.48
CA ILE A 70 -2.17 19.25 0.69
C ILE A 70 -2.47 19.09 -0.80
N PHE A 71 -2.80 17.87 -1.23
CA PHE A 71 -3.00 17.56 -2.63
C PHE A 71 -3.91 16.34 -2.81
N SER A 72 -5.02 16.52 -3.53
CA SER A 72 -5.92 15.44 -3.93
C SER A 72 -6.34 15.65 -5.38
N SER A 73 -5.97 14.72 -6.25
CA SER A 73 -6.38 14.70 -7.66
C SER A 73 -7.11 13.40 -7.94
N THR A 74 -8.37 13.47 -8.37
CA THR A 74 -9.22 12.30 -8.63
C THR A 74 -8.55 11.29 -9.56
N ALA A 75 -7.88 11.76 -10.61
CA ALA A 75 -7.19 10.90 -11.56
C ALA A 75 -6.02 10.13 -10.92
N LEU A 76 -5.20 10.80 -10.11
CA LEU A 76 -4.08 10.17 -9.41
C LEU A 76 -4.56 9.23 -8.32
N THR A 77 -5.62 9.58 -7.59
CA THR A 77 -6.24 8.71 -6.59
C THR A 77 -6.74 7.42 -7.21
N ILE A 78 -7.34 7.45 -8.41
CA ILE A 78 -7.75 6.25 -9.13
C ILE A 78 -6.53 5.39 -9.51
N ILE A 79 -5.48 5.99 -10.06
CA ILE A 79 -4.25 5.26 -10.45
C ILE A 79 -3.62 4.58 -9.23
N VAL A 80 -3.53 5.32 -8.11
CA VAL A 80 -3.03 4.82 -6.82
C VAL A 80 -3.91 3.69 -6.28
N SER A 81 -5.23 3.83 -6.37
CA SER A 81 -6.18 2.78 -5.95
C SER A 81 -5.99 1.51 -6.76
N VAL A 82 -5.86 1.62 -8.08
CA VAL A 82 -5.65 0.47 -8.97
C VAL A 82 -4.33 -0.22 -8.65
N TRP A 83 -3.25 0.55 -8.43
CA TRP A 83 -1.95 0.00 -8.03
C TRP A 83 -2.04 -0.79 -6.71
N LEU A 84 -2.60 -0.17 -5.67
CA LEU A 84 -2.72 -0.79 -4.36
C LEU A 84 -3.64 -2.01 -4.38
N ALA A 85 -4.73 -1.97 -5.15
CA ALA A 85 -5.65 -3.10 -5.32
C ALA A 85 -4.97 -4.27 -6.05
N GLN A 86 -4.25 -4.00 -7.15
CA GLN A 86 -3.45 -5.02 -7.83
C GLN A 86 -2.45 -5.67 -6.86
N LYS A 87 -1.76 -4.86 -6.06
CA LYS A 87 -0.78 -5.35 -5.10
C LYS A 87 -1.41 -6.22 -4.02
N MET A 88 -2.56 -5.81 -3.48
CA MET A 88 -3.32 -6.60 -2.51
C MET A 88 -3.68 -7.98 -3.07
N LEU A 89 -4.17 -8.04 -4.31
CA LEU A 89 -4.49 -9.31 -4.98
C LEU A 89 -3.26 -10.20 -5.16
N LEU A 90 -2.12 -9.63 -5.56
CA LEU A 90 -0.87 -10.38 -5.72
C LEU A 90 -0.36 -10.95 -4.39
N ILE A 91 -0.44 -10.16 -3.31
CA ILE A 91 -0.05 -10.62 -1.97
C ILE A 91 -0.97 -11.76 -1.51
N LEU A 92 -2.28 -11.62 -1.68
CA LEU A 92 -3.25 -12.65 -1.33
C LEU A 92 -3.00 -13.94 -2.13
N PHE A 93 -2.83 -13.83 -3.44
CA PHE A 93 -2.55 -14.99 -4.31
C PHE A 93 -1.26 -15.72 -3.91
N ASN A 94 -0.17 -14.99 -3.69
CA ASN A 94 1.11 -15.56 -3.24
C ASN A 94 1.05 -16.15 -1.82
N SER A 95 0.13 -15.67 -0.98
CA SER A 95 -0.05 -16.20 0.36
C SER A 95 -0.84 -17.50 0.33
N ILE A 96 -1.91 -17.54 -0.48
CA ILE A 96 -2.71 -18.74 -0.69
C ILE A 96 -1.86 -19.84 -1.32
N SER A 97 -1.09 -19.54 -2.38
CA SER A 97 -0.27 -20.56 -3.05
C SER A 97 0.72 -21.25 -2.11
N LYS A 98 1.33 -20.53 -1.17
CA LYS A 98 2.25 -21.07 -0.16
C LYS A 98 1.58 -21.87 0.96
N ILE A 99 0.26 -21.76 1.12
CA ILE A 99 -0.49 -22.54 2.10
C ILE A 99 -0.89 -23.90 1.50
N PHE A 100 -1.17 -23.94 0.19
CA PHE A 100 -1.67 -25.13 -0.50
C PHE A 100 -0.60 -25.96 -1.21
N PHE A 101 0.56 -25.40 -1.53
CA PHE A 101 1.70 -26.05 -2.22
C PHE A 101 2.99 -25.86 -1.43
#